data_AF-A0A9K3N2F0-F1
#
_entry.id   AF-A0A9K3N2F0-F1
#
_cell.length_a   1.000
_cell.length_b   1.000
_cell.length_c   1.000
_cell.angle_alpha   90.00
_cell.angle_beta   90.00
_cell.angle_gamma   90.00
#
_symmetry.space_group_name_H-M   'P 1'
#
loop_
_entity.id
_entity.type
_entity.pdbx_description
1 polymer ?
#
loop_
_entity_poly.entity_id
_entity_poly.type
_entity_poly.pdbx_seq_one_letter_code
_entity_poly.pdbx_strand_id
1 'polypeptide(L)'
;MVLDSASLEAEASSGSVLGRTAEMTANVLRKCKFALFLIDARDGLQPMDLDVGKWLRKHAPEVKIITVMNKAESLDDGLGSASEARTLRFGDHVALSAETGLGMNDLHQVRMPSLEQQHMLLQTVRGKSSLSTLNFRK
;
A
#
# COMPACT_ATOMS: atom_id res chain seq x y z
N MET A 1 -7.49 4.53 -2.66
CA MET A 1 -8.52 3.55 -2.28
C MET A 1 -8.24 3.17 -0.84
N VAL A 2 -9.22 3.28 0.04
CA VAL A 2 -9.13 2.79 1.42
C VAL A 2 -9.83 1.45 1.42
N LEU A 3 -9.13 0.40 1.87
CA LEU A 3 -9.64 -0.95 1.90
C LEU A 3 -9.66 -1.41 3.35
N ASP A 4 -10.84 -1.75 3.85
CA ASP A 4 -11.02 -2.23 5.21
C ASP A 4 -10.92 -3.77 5.24
N SER A 5 -10.26 -4.34 6.25
CA SER A 5 -10.02 -5.79 6.35
C SER A 5 -11.32 -6.57 6.43
N ALA A 6 -12.34 -6.04 7.13
CA ALA A 6 -13.68 -6.61 7.21
C ALA A 6 -14.37 -6.69 5.83
N SER A 7 -14.04 -5.79 4.90
CA SER A 7 -14.59 -5.81 3.55
C SER A 7 -13.99 -6.94 2.69
N LEU A 8 -12.76 -7.38 3.00
CA LEU A 8 -12.11 -8.52 2.34
C LEU A 8 -12.47 -9.88 2.95
N GLU A 9 -12.88 -9.94 4.23
CA GLU A 9 -13.37 -11.18 4.84
C GLU A 9 -14.66 -11.68 4.16
N ALA A 10 -15.56 -10.76 3.80
CA ALA A 10 -16.73 -11.09 2.99
C ALA A 10 -16.32 -11.73 1.65
N GLU A 11 -15.20 -11.27 1.07
CA GLU A 11 -14.69 -11.72 -0.22
C GLU A 11 -14.04 -13.11 -0.18
N ALA A 12 -13.48 -13.53 0.96
CA ALA A 12 -12.84 -14.83 1.12
C ALA A 12 -13.81 -16.00 1.40
N SER A 13 -15.04 -15.73 1.88
CA SER A 13 -15.91 -16.77 2.48
C SER A 13 -17.21 -17.13 1.74
N SER A 14 -17.62 -16.50 0.61
CA SER A 14 -18.83 -17.00 -0.11
C SER A 14 -18.87 -16.73 -1.63
N GLY A 15 -19.06 -17.77 -2.43
CA GLY A 15 -18.59 -17.84 -3.82
C GLY A 15 -19.57 -17.59 -4.98
N SER A 16 -20.27 -16.45 -5.09
CA SER A 16 -20.89 -16.14 -6.41
C SER A 16 -21.13 -14.66 -6.74
N VAL A 17 -21.31 -13.77 -5.75
CA VAL A 17 -21.35 -12.32 -5.96
C VAL A 17 -20.00 -11.66 -5.65
N LEU A 18 -19.20 -12.29 -4.80
CA LEU A 18 -18.03 -11.73 -4.13
C LEU A 18 -16.70 -11.93 -4.86
N GLY A 19 -16.57 -12.98 -5.70
CA GLY A 19 -15.41 -13.11 -6.59
C GLY A 19 -15.28 -11.92 -7.55
N ARG A 20 -16.42 -11.33 -7.96
CA ARG A 20 -16.43 -10.11 -8.78
C ARG A 20 -15.91 -8.90 -8.01
N THR A 21 -16.23 -8.77 -6.72
CA THR A 21 -15.74 -7.67 -5.88
C THR A 21 -14.23 -7.80 -5.63
N ALA A 22 -13.76 -9.00 -5.30
CA ALA A 22 -12.33 -9.28 -5.16
C ALA A 22 -11.55 -9.02 -6.47
N GLU A 23 -12.09 -9.45 -7.62
CA GLU A 23 -11.50 -9.16 -8.92
C GLU A 23 -11.54 -7.66 -9.26
N MET A 24 -12.63 -6.96 -8.93
CA MET A 24 -12.73 -5.51 -9.11
C MET A 24 -11.71 -4.78 -8.23
N THR A 25 -11.61 -5.16 -6.96
CA THR A 25 -10.61 -4.66 -6.00
C THR A 25 -9.20 -4.91 -6.53
N ALA A 26 -8.91 -6.12 -7.01
CA ALA A 26 -7.62 -6.45 -7.63
C ALA A 26 -7.35 -5.63 -8.90
N ASN A 27 -8.36 -5.41 -9.75
CA ASN A 27 -8.26 -4.58 -10.95
C ASN A 27 -7.96 -3.10 -10.61
N VAL A 28 -8.57 -2.57 -9.55
CA VAL A 28 -8.32 -1.20 -9.07
C VAL A 28 -6.94 -1.12 -8.43
N LEU A 29 -6.56 -2.10 -7.60
CA LEU A 29 -5.23 -2.18 -6.99
C LEU A 29 -4.13 -2.21 -8.05
N ARG A 30 -4.28 -3.00 -9.12
CA ARG A 30 -3.30 -3.06 -10.23
C ARG A 30 -3.11 -1.71 -10.96
N LYS A 31 -4.05 -0.78 -10.84
CA LYS A 31 -3.93 0.58 -11.39
C LYS A 31 -3.29 1.56 -10.41
N CYS A 32 -3.20 1.18 -9.13
CA CYS A 32 -2.62 2.00 -8.07
C CYS A 32 -1.09 1.88 -8.06
N LYS A 33 -0.42 2.97 -7.70
CA LYS A 33 1.05 2.99 -7.54
C LYS A 33 1.49 2.48 -6.18
N PHE A 34 0.65 2.70 -5.18
CA PHE A 34 0.81 2.19 -3.84
C PHE A 34 -0.56 1.98 -3.21
N ALA A 35 -0.60 1.16 -2.17
CA ALA A 35 -1.75 0.94 -1.31
C ALA A 35 -1.33 1.07 0.16
N LEU A 36 -2.23 1.56 1.01
CA LEU A 36 -2.02 1.57 2.46
C LEU A 36 -2.79 0.39 3.04
N PHE A 37 -2.10 -0.43 3.83
CA PHE A 37 -2.70 -1.53 4.57
C PHE A 37 -2.76 -1.16 6.05
N LEU A 38 -3.94 -0.77 6.52
CA LEU A 38 -4.14 -0.26 7.87
C LEU A 38 -4.42 -1.40 8.84
N ILE A 39 -3.73 -1.42 9.98
CA ILE A 39 -3.99 -2.32 11.12
C ILE A 39 -4.21 -1.48 12.38
N ASP A 40 -4.97 -1.98 13.36
CA ASP A 40 -5.10 -1.33 14.68
C ASP A 40 -3.85 -1.67 15.51
N ALA A 41 -3.05 -0.66 15.83
CA ALA A 41 -1.78 -0.81 16.52
C ALA A 41 -1.96 -1.33 17.95
N ARG A 42 -3.13 -1.10 18.57
CA ARG A 42 -3.46 -1.52 19.94
C ARG A 42 -3.78 -3.01 19.99
N ASP A 43 -4.49 -3.49 18.97
CA ASP A 43 -4.84 -4.91 18.84
C ASP A 43 -3.69 -5.73 18.23
N GLY A 44 -2.71 -5.06 17.61
CA GLY A 44 -1.58 -5.70 16.96
C GLY A 44 -2.00 -6.44 15.68
N LEU A 45 -1.14 -7.35 15.20
CA LEU A 45 -1.42 -8.07 13.97
C LEU A 45 -2.42 -9.21 14.19
N GLN A 46 -3.59 -9.14 13.55
CA GLN A 46 -4.63 -10.15 13.68
C GLN A 46 -4.48 -11.28 12.64
N PRO A 47 -5.00 -12.50 12.90
CA PRO A 47 -4.99 -13.57 11.89
C PRO A 47 -5.61 -13.17 10.55
N MET A 48 -6.68 -12.37 10.58
CA MET A 48 -7.33 -11.82 9.38
C MET A 48 -6.37 -10.96 8.53
N ASP A 49 -5.48 -10.19 9.18
CA ASP A 49 -4.52 -9.34 8.48
C ASP A 49 -3.48 -10.18 7.74
N LEU A 50 -3.12 -11.34 8.28
CA LEU A 50 -2.23 -12.28 7.62
C LEU A 50 -2.86 -12.85 6.34
N ASP A 51 -4.15 -13.16 6.37
CA ASP A 51 -4.87 -13.72 5.22
C ASP A 51 -5.10 -12.66 4.14
N VAL A 52 -5.47 -11.44 4.51
CA VAL A 52 -5.50 -10.29 3.61
C VAL A 52 -4.11 -10.04 3.03
N GLY A 53 -3.06 -10.08 3.85
CA GLY A 53 -1.68 -9.92 3.40
C GLY A 53 -1.26 -10.97 2.38
N LYS A 54 -1.64 -12.24 2.58
CA LYS A 54 -1.43 -13.31 1.59
C LYS A 54 -2.19 -13.02 0.29
N TRP A 55 -3.45 -12.60 0.39
CA TRP A 55 -4.28 -12.28 -0.77
C TRP A 55 -3.69 -11.14 -1.60
N LEU A 56 -3.26 -10.06 -0.95
CA LEU A 56 -2.65 -8.90 -1.60
C LEU A 56 -1.35 -9.26 -2.32
N ARG A 57 -0.47 -10.05 -1.69
CA ARG A 57 0.75 -10.55 -2.35
C ARG A 57 0.46 -11.39 -3.59
N LYS A 58 -0.63 -12.16 -3.59
CA LYS A 58 -1.02 -13.01 -4.72
C LYS A 58 -1.64 -12.21 -5.87
N HIS A 59 -2.49 -11.22 -5.57
CA HIS A 59 -3.32 -10.56 -6.58
C HIS A 59 -2.85 -9.16 -6.99
N ALA A 60 -1.96 -8.54 -6.20
CA ALA A 60 -1.40 -7.22 -6.47
C ALA A 60 0.13 -7.17 -6.21
N PRO A 61 0.94 -8.11 -6.74
CA PRO A 61 2.37 -8.21 -6.44
C PRO A 61 3.20 -6.99 -6.89
N GLU A 62 2.73 -6.24 -7.89
CA GLU A 62 3.42 -5.05 -8.42
C GLU A 62 3.08 -3.77 -7.65
N VAL A 63 2.10 -3.81 -6.73
CA VAL A 63 1.67 -2.64 -5.97
C VAL A 63 2.53 -2.52 -4.72
N LYS A 64 3.14 -1.36 -4.50
CA LYS A 64 3.84 -1.07 -3.24
C LYS A 64 2.82 -0.94 -2.12
N ILE A 65 2.77 -1.92 -1.22
CA ILE A 65 1.92 -1.89 -0.04
C ILE A 65 2.71 -1.30 1.12
N ILE A 66 2.15 -0.32 1.81
CA ILE A 66 2.73 0.29 3.00
C ILE A 66 1.85 -0.14 4.17
N THR A 67 2.42 -0.84 5.15
CA THR A 67 1.70 -1.18 6.37
C THR A 67 1.61 0.05 7.27
N VAL A 68 0.42 0.33 7.76
CA VAL A 68 0.12 1.50 8.57
C VAL A 68 -0.51 1.03 9.87
N MET A 69 0.17 1.24 10.99
CA MET A 69 -0.30 0.89 12.32
C MET A 69 -1.06 2.09 12.88
N ASN A 70 -2.37 2.08 12.71
CA ASN A 70 -3.27 3.15 13.13
C ASN A 70 -3.58 3.05 14.64
N LYS A 71 -3.89 4.17 15.29
CA LYS A 71 -4.13 4.27 16.74
C LYS A 71 -2.89 4.03 17.62
N ALA A 72 -1.73 4.49 17.14
CA ALA A 72 -0.46 4.31 17.83
C ALA A 72 -0.22 5.31 18.99
N GLU A 73 -1.16 6.21 19.29
CA GLU A 73 -1.00 7.29 20.28
C GLU A 73 -0.73 6.83 21.72
N SER A 74 -1.11 5.60 22.07
CA SER A 74 -0.98 5.06 23.43
C SER A 74 0.12 3.98 23.54
N LEU A 75 0.90 3.76 22.48
CA LEU A 75 1.94 2.75 22.47
C LEU A 75 3.27 3.38 22.88
N ASP A 76 3.75 3.06 24.08
CA ASP A 76 4.94 3.69 24.68
C ASP A 76 6.23 3.45 23.86
N ASP A 77 6.36 2.34 23.12
CA ASP A 77 7.63 2.01 22.47
C ASP A 77 7.53 1.39 21.06
N GLY A 78 6.33 1.22 20.48
CA GLY A 78 6.14 0.75 19.09
C GLY A 78 6.75 -0.61 18.69
N LEU A 79 7.58 -1.23 19.52
CA LEU A 79 8.48 -2.34 19.22
C LEU A 79 7.74 -3.68 19.05
N GLY A 80 6.62 -3.88 19.77
CA GLY A 80 5.78 -5.08 19.65
C GLY A 80 5.06 -5.14 18.31
N SER A 81 4.21 -4.15 18.03
CA SER A 81 3.42 -4.07 16.80
C SER A 81 4.29 -3.91 15.55
N ALA A 82 5.44 -3.22 15.65
CA ALA A 82 6.43 -3.10 14.57
C ALA A 82 7.06 -4.43 14.16
N SER A 83 7.40 -5.27 15.15
CA SER A 83 7.98 -6.60 14.89
C SER A 83 6.96 -7.52 14.22
N GLU A 84 5.70 -7.49 14.68
CA GLU A 84 4.62 -8.29 14.11
C GLU A 84 4.32 -7.87 12.66
N ALA A 85 4.25 -6.56 12.39
CA ALA A 85 4.00 -6.04 11.04
C ALA A 85 5.02 -6.52 9.99
N ARG A 86 6.26 -6.84 10.38
CA ARG A 86 7.27 -7.43 9.47
C ARG A 86 6.84 -8.79 8.92
N THR A 87 5.98 -9.52 9.62
CA THR A 87 5.43 -10.82 9.20
C THR A 87 4.60 -10.71 7.92
N LEU A 88 4.03 -9.53 7.64
CA LEU A 88 3.30 -9.26 6.40
C LEU A 88 4.22 -9.16 5.17
N ARG A 89 5.53 -9.00 5.36
CA ARG A 89 6.55 -8.95 4.30
C ARG A 89 6.30 -7.85 3.25
N PHE A 90 5.68 -6.75 3.66
CA PHE A 90 5.50 -5.55 2.82
C PHE A 90 6.63 -4.53 2.95
N GLY A 91 7.61 -4.79 3.82
CA GLY A 91 8.74 -3.89 4.07
C GLY A 91 8.48 -2.97 5.25
N ASP A 92 8.60 -1.67 5.01
CA ASP A 92 8.48 -0.64 6.04
C ASP A 92 7.04 -0.50 6.55
N HIS A 93 6.91 -0.16 7.82
CA HIS A 93 5.64 0.15 8.47
C HIS A 93 5.69 1.56 9.06
N VAL A 94 4.53 2.22 9.09
CA VAL A 94 4.38 3.57 9.65
C VAL A 94 3.42 3.49 10.83
N ALA A 95 3.88 3.94 11.99
CA ALA A 95 3.01 4.17 13.14
C ALA A 95 2.25 5.49 12.93
N LEU A 96 0.93 5.47 13.13
CA LEU A 96 0.00 6.54 12.80
C LEU A 96 -1.07 6.63 13.89
N SER A 97 -1.57 7.84 14.14
CA SER A 97 -2.87 8.03 14.77
C SER A 97 -3.68 9.00 13.92
N ALA A 98 -4.74 8.50 13.28
CA ALA A 98 -5.66 9.35 12.54
C ALA A 98 -6.42 10.34 13.44
N GLU A 99 -6.57 10.03 14.73
CA GLU A 99 -7.30 10.85 15.70
C GLU A 99 -6.45 12.04 16.19
N THR A 100 -5.16 11.80 16.48
CA THR A 100 -4.27 12.83 17.04
C THR A 100 -3.37 13.48 15.99
N GLY A 101 -3.27 12.89 14.79
CA GLY A 101 -2.37 13.33 13.72
C GLY A 101 -0.93 12.81 13.84
N LEU A 102 -0.63 11.96 14.84
CA LEU A 102 0.67 11.32 15.00
C LEU A 102 1.08 10.56 13.73
N GLY A 103 2.35 10.65 13.34
CA GLY A 103 2.93 9.86 12.24
C GLY A 103 2.52 10.29 10.83
N MET A 104 1.74 11.37 10.68
CA MET A 104 1.30 11.84 9.35
C MET A 104 2.47 12.38 8.50
N ASN A 105 3.46 13.01 9.15
CA ASN A 105 4.68 13.45 8.46
C ASN A 105 5.52 12.25 7.99
N ASP A 106 5.61 11.20 8.80
CA ASP A 106 6.34 9.98 8.45
C ASP A 106 5.66 9.26 7.28
N LEU A 107 4.32 9.19 7.30
CA LEU A 107 3.55 8.66 6.18
C LEU A 107 3.79 9.45 4.88
N HIS A 108 3.89 10.78 4.98
CA HIS A 108 4.19 11.64 3.84
C HIS A 108 5.59 11.36 3.29
N GLN A 109 6.59 11.22 4.17
CA GLN A 109 7.96 10.91 3.80
C GLN A 109 8.12 9.52 3.18
N VAL A 110 7.39 8.50 3.63
CA VAL A 110 7.46 7.15 3.02
C VAL A 110 6.85 7.13 1.61
N ARG A 111 5.84 7.98 1.36
CA ARG A 111 5.17 8.08 0.07
C ARG A 111 5.96 8.88 -0.98
N MET A 112 6.70 9.90 -0.55
CA MET A 112 7.39 10.83 -1.44
C MET A 112 8.48 10.22 -2.34
N PRO A 113 9.44 9.40 -1.85
CA PRO A 113 10.52 8.85 -2.65
C PRO A 113 10.01 8.09 -3.87
N SER A 114 8.93 7.32 -3.70
CA SER A 114 8.32 6.57 -4.79
C SER A 114 7.64 7.46 -5.84
N LEU A 115 7.08 8.61 -5.46
CA LEU A 115 6.40 9.51 -6.41
C LEU A 115 7.39 10.40 -7.16
N GLU A 116 8.44 10.88 -6.49
CA GLU A 116 9.48 11.71 -7.13
C GLU A 116 10.31 10.91 -8.13
N GLN A 117 10.69 9.67 -7.80
CA GLN A 117 11.36 8.77 -8.74
C GLN A 117 10.53 8.52 -10.00
N GLN A 118 9.20 8.39 -9.85
CA GLN A 118 8.28 8.23 -10.98
C GLN A 118 8.13 9.51 -11.81
N HIS A 119 8.05 10.68 -11.15
CA HIS A 119 7.99 11.97 -11.83
C HIS A 119 9.26 12.21 -12.67
N MET A 120 10.44 11.89 -12.12
CA MET A 120 11.72 12.04 -12.81
C MET A 120 11.87 11.07 -13.99
N LEU A 121 11.40 9.82 -13.87
CA LEU A 121 11.35 8.85 -14.97
C LEU A 121 10.43 9.32 -16.10
N LEU A 122 9.23 9.85 -15.77
CA LEU A 122 8.31 10.39 -16.77
C LEU A 122 8.88 11.62 -17.49
N GLN A 123 9.58 12.50 -16.79
CA GLN A 123 10.29 13.64 -17.39
C GLN A 123 11.42 13.18 -18.32
N THR A 124 12.18 12.15 -17.92
CA THR A 124 13.28 11.59 -18.72
C THR A 124 12.78 10.89 -19.98
N VAL A 125 11.68 10.14 -19.89
CA VAL A 125 11.05 9.47 -21.05
C VAL A 125 10.44 10.50 -22.00
N ARG A 126 9.75 11.53 -21.50
CA ARG A 126 9.23 12.64 -22.32
C ARG A 126 10.34 13.47 -22.98
N GLY A 127 11.46 13.67 -22.29
CA GLY A 127 12.64 14.36 -22.84
C GLY A 127 13.32 13.58 -23.97
N LYS A 128 13.33 12.24 -23.92
CA LYS A 128 13.88 11.39 -24.98
C LYS A 128 13.00 11.31 -26.23
N SER A 129 11.69 11.43 -26.12
CA SER A 129 10.77 11.43 -27.28
C SER A 129 10.87 12.69 -28.17
N SER A 130 11.48 13.77 -27.70
CA SER A 130 11.68 14.99 -28.51
C SER A 130 12.96 14.99 -29.35
N LEU A 131 13.90 14.05 -29.12
CA LEU A 131 15.21 14.04 -29.76
C LEU A 131 15.32 13.05 -30.94
N SER A 132 14.29 12.26 -31.23
CA SER A 132 14.31 11.27 -32.33
C SER A 132 13.73 11.74 -33.66
N THR A 133 13.24 12.98 -33.79
CA THR A 133 12.60 13.47 -35.03
C THR A 133 13.47 14.46 -35.83
N LEU A 134 14.71 14.73 -35.42
CA LEU A 134 15.58 15.69 -36.09
C LEU A 134 16.94 15.11 -36.47
N ASN A 135 16.95 14.09 -37.33
CA ASN A 135 18.12 13.76 -38.16
C ASN A 135 17.76 12.72 -39.23
N PHE A 136 17.10 13.15 -40.31
CA PHE A 136 17.19 12.50 -41.63
C PHE A 136 16.62 13.44 -42.69
N ARG A 137 17.39 14.47 -43.08
CA ARG A 137 17.39 15.06 -44.43
C ARG A 137 18.72 15.78 -44.68
N LYS A 138 19.66 15.08 -45.32
CA LYS A 138 20.55 15.65 -46.34
C LYS A 138 20.54 14.69 -47.51
#